data_AF-A0A820IUA6-F1
#
_entry.id   AF-A0A820IUA6-F1
#
_cell.length_a   1.000
_cell.length_b   1.000
_cell.length_c   1.000
_cell.angle_alpha   90.00
_cell.angle_beta   90.00
_cell.angle_gamma   90.00
#
_symmetry.space_group_name_H-M   'P 1'
#
loop_
_entity.id
_entity.type
_entity.pdbx_description
1 polymer ?
#
loop_
_entity_poly.entity_id
_entity_poly.type
_entity_poly.pdbx_seq_one_letter_code
_entity_poly.pdbx_strand_id
1 'polypeptide(L)'
;IDKNMSRCCQCCRNLCKEFKAFALRGDLLDLAIGIVIGTAFVNVVQSLVDDIITPPLGLVLGGVDFVNLTIKMANFVYKDQPPVVIRYGKFIQTIISLVIVLFAIFFVIKGINRLNKPSLKKQQSIE
;
A
#
# COMPACT_ATOMS: atom_id res chain seq x y z
N ILE A 1 17.38 -48.02 -3.70
CA ILE A 1 17.79 -46.64 -3.38
C ILE A 1 18.75 -46.20 -4.49
N ASP A 2 18.43 -45.41 -5.51
CA ASP A 2 17.21 -44.68 -5.81
C ASP A 2 17.29 -44.22 -7.28
N LYS A 3 16.70 -44.96 -8.25
CA LYS A 3 16.58 -44.50 -9.65
C LYS A 3 15.57 -43.34 -9.79
N ASN A 4 14.85 -43.01 -8.71
CA ASN A 4 13.88 -41.92 -8.66
C ASN A 4 14.57 -40.55 -8.45
N MET A 5 15.77 -40.54 -7.85
CA MET A 5 16.57 -39.32 -7.61
C MET A 5 16.95 -38.59 -8.91
N SER A 6 17.29 -39.31 -9.99
CA SER A 6 17.66 -38.68 -11.27
C SER A 6 16.48 -38.09 -12.04
N ARG A 7 15.25 -38.59 -11.84
CA ARG A 7 14.04 -38.01 -12.47
C ARG A 7 13.61 -36.70 -11.82
N CYS A 8 13.86 -36.54 -10.52
CA CYS A 8 13.55 -35.31 -9.79
C CYS A 8 14.32 -34.10 -10.36
N CYS A 9 15.58 -34.28 -10.76
CA CYS A 9 16.38 -33.23 -11.38
C CYS A 9 15.90 -32.84 -12.79
N GLN A 10 15.29 -33.77 -13.52
CA GLN A 10 14.82 -33.55 -14.89
C GLN A 10 13.45 -32.85 -14.95
N CYS A 11 12.56 -33.12 -13.98
CA CYS A 11 11.28 -32.39 -13.81
C CYS A 11 11.54 -30.92 -13.41
N CYS A 12 12.47 -30.68 -12.48
CA CYS A 12 12.81 -29.33 -12.02
C CYS A 12 13.43 -28.47 -13.14
N ARG A 13 14.25 -29.08 -14.01
CA ARG A 13 14.87 -28.37 -15.16
C ARG A 13 13.85 -27.94 -16.22
N ASN A 14 12.77 -28.70 -16.43
CA ASN A 14 11.70 -28.29 -17.33
C ASN A 14 10.82 -27.19 -16.72
N LEU A 15 10.45 -27.32 -15.43
CA LEU A 15 9.71 -26.29 -14.70
C LEU A 15 10.42 -24.93 -14.70
N CYS A 16 11.73 -24.88 -14.44
CA CYS A 16 12.49 -23.62 -14.49
C CYS A 16 12.57 -23.04 -15.92
N LYS A 17 12.61 -23.88 -16.96
CA LYS A 17 12.63 -23.41 -18.36
C LYS A 17 11.25 -22.88 -18.78
N GLU A 18 10.18 -23.56 -18.40
CA GLU A 18 8.80 -23.15 -18.64
C GLU A 18 8.44 -21.89 -17.84
N PHE A 19 8.89 -21.80 -16.59
CA PHE A 19 8.69 -20.61 -15.76
C PHE A 19 9.50 -19.41 -16.27
N LYS A 20 10.73 -19.63 -16.75
CA LYS A 20 11.51 -18.57 -17.44
C LYS A 20 10.79 -18.13 -18.73
N ALA A 21 10.29 -19.05 -19.53
CA ALA A 21 9.52 -18.72 -20.74
C ALA A 21 8.19 -18.01 -20.42
N PHE A 22 7.58 -18.30 -19.27
CA PHE A 22 6.36 -17.64 -18.78
C PHE A 22 6.64 -16.24 -18.21
N ALA A 23 7.69 -16.08 -17.41
CA ALA A 23 8.09 -14.80 -16.80
C ALA A 23 8.65 -13.80 -17.82
N LEU A 24 9.17 -14.27 -18.95
CA LEU A 24 9.62 -13.44 -20.07
C LEU A 24 8.47 -12.94 -20.96
N ARG A 25 7.21 -13.27 -20.63
CA ARG A 25 6.05 -12.65 -21.30
C ARG A 25 5.98 -11.18 -20.86
N GLY A 26 6.38 -10.27 -21.75
CA GLY A 26 6.46 -8.83 -21.48
C GLY A 26 5.17 -8.23 -20.92
N ASP A 27 4.01 -8.68 -21.39
CA ASP A 27 2.68 -8.26 -20.92
C ASP A 27 2.49 -8.42 -19.39
N LEU A 28 2.95 -9.54 -18.82
CA LEU A 28 2.87 -9.78 -17.38
C LEU A 28 3.98 -9.04 -16.61
N LEU A 29 5.15 -8.88 -17.25
CA LEU A 29 6.30 -8.21 -16.66
C LEU A 29 6.01 -6.72 -16.44
N ASP A 30 5.46 -6.04 -17.44
CA ASP A 30 5.14 -4.61 -17.38
C ASP A 30 4.03 -4.33 -16.36
N LEU A 31 3.01 -5.19 -16.29
CA LEU A 31 1.98 -5.14 -15.25
C LEU A 31 2.58 -5.34 -13.84
N ALA A 32 3.45 -6.33 -13.67
CA ALA A 32 4.07 -6.64 -12.39
C ALA A 32 4.95 -5.48 -11.88
N ILE A 33 5.74 -4.87 -12.77
CA ILE A 33 6.56 -3.70 -12.45
C ILE A 33 5.67 -2.52 -12.02
N GLY A 34 4.54 -2.29 -12.72
CA GLY A 34 3.58 -1.24 -12.37
C GLY A 34 3.01 -1.38 -10.96
N ILE A 35 2.64 -2.60 -10.54
CA ILE A 35 2.10 -2.87 -9.20
C ILE A 35 3.16 -2.67 -8.11
N VAL A 36 4.38 -3.15 -8.33
CA VAL A 36 5.48 -3.03 -7.36
C VAL A 36 5.83 -1.55 -7.13
N ILE A 37 5.95 -0.76 -8.20
CA ILE A 37 6.24 0.67 -8.09
C ILE A 37 5.06 1.41 -7.45
N GLY A 38 3.82 1.07 -7.84
CA GLY A 38 2.61 1.69 -7.28
C GLY A 38 2.49 1.48 -5.77
N THR A 39 2.69 0.25 -5.29
CA THR A 39 2.63 -0.06 -3.85
C THR A 39 3.76 0.59 -3.07
N ALA A 40 4.99 0.60 -3.60
CA ALA A 40 6.12 1.27 -2.97
C ALA A 40 5.88 2.79 -2.81
N PHE A 41 5.35 3.44 -3.85
CA PHE A 41 5.05 4.88 -3.81
C PHE A 41 3.97 5.21 -2.76
N VAL A 42 2.90 4.42 -2.69
CA VAL A 42 1.85 4.61 -1.67
C VAL A 42 2.45 4.50 -0.26
N ASN A 43 3.35 3.56 -0.01
CA ASN A 43 4.00 3.41 1.30
C ASN A 43 4.86 4.63 1.67
N VAL A 44 5.56 5.25 0.71
CA VAL A 44 6.34 6.47 0.95
C VAL A 44 5.43 7.63 1.34
N VAL A 45 4.29 7.79 0.65
CA VAL A 45 3.31 8.82 1.00
C VAL A 45 2.68 8.54 2.37
N GLN A 46 2.40 7.27 2.69
CA GLN A 46 1.86 6.89 3.99
C GLN A 46 2.83 7.19 5.15
N SER A 47 4.10 6.83 5.03
CA SER A 47 5.11 7.16 6.04
C SER A 47 5.25 8.67 6.22
N LEU A 48 5.20 9.45 5.13
CA LEU A 48 5.19 10.92 5.25
C LEU A 48 3.98 11.43 6.05
N VAL A 49 2.80 10.86 5.83
CA VAL A 49 1.58 11.23 6.58
C VAL A 49 1.68 10.82 8.04
N ASP A 50 1.99 9.56 8.29
CA ASP A 50 2.01 8.99 9.63
C ASP A 50 3.13 9.60 10.49
N ASP A 51 4.31 9.87 9.92
CA ASP A 51 5.48 10.33 10.67
C ASP A 51 5.58 11.86 10.76
N ILE A 52 5.04 12.63 9.79
CA ILE A 52 5.18 14.10 9.76
C ILE A 52 3.85 14.82 10.02
N ILE A 53 2.73 14.33 9.49
CA ILE A 53 1.44 15.03 9.58
C ILE A 53 0.71 14.66 10.88
N THR A 54 0.72 13.38 11.24
CA THR A 54 -0.04 12.87 12.39
C THR A 54 0.46 13.37 13.76
N PRO A 55 1.78 13.48 14.06
CA PRO A 55 2.22 13.93 15.38
C PRO A 55 1.80 15.38 15.71
N PRO A 56 1.94 16.37 14.81
CA PRO A 56 1.43 17.71 15.03
C PRO A 56 -0.09 17.77 15.22
N LEU A 57 -0.85 16.98 14.47
CA LEU A 57 -2.31 16.88 14.61
C LEU A 57 -2.72 16.30 15.97
N GLY A 58 -2.01 15.25 16.43
CA GLY A 58 -2.24 14.66 17.75
C GLY A 58 -1.94 15.62 18.90
N LEU A 59 -0.91 16.47 18.75
CA LEU A 59 -0.56 17.48 19.74
C LEU A 59 -1.60 18.61 19.84
N VAL A 60 -2.13 19.08 18.71
CA VAL A 60 -3.13 20.18 18.67
C VAL A 60 -4.48 19.74 19.25
N LEU A 61 -4.83 18.46 19.14
CA LEU A 61 -6.08 17.89 19.65
C LEU A 61 -5.98 17.37 21.10
N GLY A 62 -4.89 17.70 21.80
CA GLY A 62 -4.75 17.43 23.24
C GLY A 62 -3.90 16.21 23.60
N GLY A 63 -2.99 15.76 22.73
CA GLY A 63 -2.09 14.65 23.01
C GLY A 63 -2.76 13.27 22.95
N VAL A 64 -3.91 13.18 22.27
CA VAL A 64 -4.62 11.92 22.08
C VAL A 64 -4.27 11.36 20.71
N ASP A 65 -3.54 10.23 20.67
CA ASP A 65 -3.39 9.50 19.41
C ASP A 65 -4.80 9.16 18.92
N PHE A 66 -5.13 9.47 17.67
CA PHE A 66 -6.36 8.98 17.05
C PHE A 66 -6.42 7.44 17.12
N VAL A 67 -5.29 6.76 17.12
CA VAL A 67 -5.18 5.31 17.37
C VAL A 67 -5.70 4.89 18.75
N ASN A 68 -5.62 5.78 19.74
CA ASN A 68 -6.00 5.58 21.13
C ASN A 68 -7.26 6.35 21.57
N LEU A 69 -7.91 7.11 20.68
CA LEU A 69 -9.30 7.59 20.83
C LEU A 69 -10.25 6.40 20.80
N THR A 70 -10.20 5.72 21.92
CA THR A 70 -11.04 4.61 22.33
C THR A 70 -11.98 5.25 23.30
N ILE A 71 -13.25 5.40 22.94
CA ILE A 71 -14.26 5.57 23.98
C ILE A 71 -14.20 4.25 24.75
N LYS A 72 -13.45 4.22 25.86
CA LYS A 72 -13.68 3.23 26.89
C LYS A 72 -15.12 3.48 27.28
N MET A 73 -16.02 2.59 26.85
CA MET A 73 -17.37 2.54 27.39
C MET A 73 -17.17 2.29 28.88
N ALA A 74 -17.11 3.36 29.68
CA ALA A 74 -16.73 3.34 31.09
C ALA A 74 -17.79 2.65 31.97
N ASN A 75 -18.69 1.86 31.38
CA ASN A 75 -19.88 1.36 32.03
C ASN A 75 -20.07 -0.16 31.95
N PHE A 76 -19.09 -0.96 31.54
CA PHE A 76 -19.16 -2.42 31.75
C PHE A 76 -17.80 -3.03 32.08
N VAL A 77 -17.26 -2.68 33.25
CA VAL A 77 -16.34 -3.56 33.97
C VAL A 77 -17.19 -4.62 34.67
N TYR A 78 -17.55 -5.67 33.95
CA TYR A 78 -17.91 -6.94 34.58
C TYR A 78 -16.64 -7.80 34.62
N LYS A 79 -16.36 -8.34 35.81
CA LYS A 79 -15.21 -9.17 36.15
C LYS A 79 -14.83 -10.13 35.01
N ASP A 80 -13.55 -10.12 34.63
CA ASP A 80 -12.86 -11.13 33.81
C ASP A 80 -13.21 -11.25 32.31
N GLN A 81 -13.51 -10.15 31.62
CA GLN A 81 -13.48 -10.10 30.14
C GLN A 81 -12.72 -8.86 29.65
N PRO A 82 -11.89 -8.96 28.59
CA PRO A 82 -11.26 -7.80 27.99
C PRO A 82 -12.36 -6.83 27.49
N PRO A 83 -12.29 -5.53 27.84
CA PRO A 83 -13.33 -4.57 27.44
C PRO A 83 -13.42 -4.50 25.91
N VAL A 84 -14.63 -4.66 25.38
CA VAL A 84 -14.91 -4.49 23.94
C VAL A 84 -14.76 -3.01 23.61
N VAL A 85 -13.57 -2.68 23.13
CA VAL A 85 -13.17 -1.32 22.76
C VAL A 85 -13.44 -1.07 21.28
N ILE A 86 -14.36 -0.17 20.96
CA ILE A 86 -14.55 0.26 19.57
C ILE A 86 -13.53 1.35 19.26
N ARG A 87 -12.51 1.00 18.47
CA ARG A 87 -11.40 1.88 18.10
C ARG A 87 -11.76 2.71 16.86
N TYR A 88 -12.64 3.68 17.02
CA TYR A 88 -13.09 4.55 15.91
C TYR A 88 -11.95 5.39 15.32
N GLY A 89 -10.94 5.75 16.11
CA GLY A 89 -9.91 6.64 15.59
C GLY A 89 -8.91 5.98 14.63
N LYS A 90 -8.76 4.64 14.60
CA LYS A 90 -8.04 3.95 13.51
C LYS A 90 -8.79 4.10 12.17
N PHE A 91 -10.11 4.07 12.21
CA PHE A 91 -10.94 4.25 11.01
C PHE A 91 -10.82 5.68 10.47
N ILE A 92 -10.88 6.68 11.34
CA ILE A 92 -10.70 8.09 10.96
C ILE A 92 -9.29 8.36 10.45
N GLN A 93 -8.26 7.76 11.06
CA GLN A 93 -6.88 7.84 10.55
C GLN A 93 -6.79 7.29 9.11
N THR A 94 -7.36 6.11 8.85
CA THR A 94 -7.36 5.54 7.49
C THR A 94 -8.05 6.46 6.48
N ILE A 95 -9.14 7.14 6.86
CA ILE A 95 -9.81 8.12 5.99
C ILE A 95 -8.92 9.33 5.72
N ILE A 96 -8.27 9.89 6.75
CA ILE A 96 -7.36 11.03 6.62
C ILE A 96 -6.19 10.68 5.70
N SER A 97 -5.55 9.54 5.93
CA SER A 97 -4.46 9.05 5.10
C SER A 97 -4.88 8.82 3.64
N LEU A 98 -6.10 8.30 3.41
CA LEU A 98 -6.65 8.14 2.07
C LEU A 98 -6.83 9.49 1.36
N VAL A 99 -7.36 10.51 2.05
CA VAL A 99 -7.53 11.85 1.49
C VAL A 99 -6.17 12.48 1.15
N ILE A 100 -5.15 12.30 2.01
CA ILE A 100 -3.82 12.86 1.75
C ILE A 100 -3.14 12.16 0.58
N VAL A 101 -3.23 10.83 0.46
CA VAL A 101 -2.68 10.10 -0.69
C VAL A 101 -3.33 10.55 -2.01
N LEU A 102 -4.65 10.74 -2.04
CA LEU A 102 -5.35 11.30 -3.20
C LEU A 102 -4.82 12.70 -3.55
N PHE A 103 -4.59 13.55 -2.55
CA PHE A 103 -4.08 14.90 -2.75
C PHE A 103 -2.62 14.90 -3.24
N ALA A 104 -1.78 14.01 -2.72
CA ALA A 104 -0.39 13.86 -3.12
C ALA A 104 -0.28 13.45 -4.60
N ILE A 105 -1.07 12.44 -5.02
CA ILE A 105 -1.12 12.01 -6.41
C ILE A 105 -1.60 13.16 -7.31
N PHE A 106 -2.62 13.91 -6.88
CA PHE A 106 -3.10 15.09 -7.60
C PHE A 106 -2.00 16.16 -7.78
N PHE A 107 -1.19 16.42 -6.75
CA PHE A 107 -0.05 17.33 -6.83
C PHE A 107 1.01 16.87 -7.81
N VAL A 108 1.33 15.57 -7.83
CA VAL A 108 2.28 14.97 -8.77
C VAL A 108 1.76 15.10 -10.20
N ILE A 109 0.51 14.72 -10.47
CA ILE A 109 -0.11 14.85 -11.79
C ILE A 109 -0.14 16.32 -12.24
N LYS A 110 -0.48 17.25 -11.34
CA LYS A 110 -0.48 18.69 -11.64
C LYS A 110 0.93 19.22 -11.89
N GLY A 111 1.93 18.71 -11.18
CA GLY A 111 3.35 19.02 -11.41
C GLY A 111 3.80 18.57 -12.79
N ILE A 112 3.51 17.31 -13.15
CA ILE A 112 3.79 16.75 -14.48
C ILE A 112 3.05 17.54 -15.56
N ASN A 113 1.76 17.87 -15.37
CA ASN A 113 0.98 18.65 -16.33
C ASN A 113 1.48 20.11 -16.47
N ARG A 114 2.04 20.68 -15.40
CA ARG A 114 2.63 22.04 -15.42
C ARG A 114 3.97 22.08 -16.18
N LEU A 115 4.75 20.99 -16.11
CA LEU A 115 6.01 20.84 -16.84
C LEU A 115 5.77 20.44 -18.31
N ASN A 116 4.71 19.69 -18.58
CA ASN A 116 4.27 19.28 -19.93
C ASN A 116 3.48 20.39 -20.67
N LYS A 117 3.97 21.63 -20.65
CA LYS A 117 3.50 22.67 -21.58
C LYS A 117 3.71 22.20 -23.04
N PRO A 118 2.78 22.52 -23.95
CA PRO A 118 2.20 21.61 -24.94
C PRO A 118 3.18 21.16 -26.02
N SER A 119 3.83 20.00 -25.82
CA SER A 119 4.46 19.29 -26.93
C SER A 119 4.22 17.78 -26.93
N LEU A 120 3.61 17.19 -25.90
CA LEU A 120 3.30 15.76 -25.89
C LEU A 120 1.89 15.47 -25.37
N LYS A 121 0.90 15.88 -26.17
CA LYS A 121 -0.42 15.25 -26.16
C LYS A 121 -0.27 13.83 -26.77
N LYS A 122 0.28 12.88 -26.02
CA LYS A 122 0.34 11.46 -26.44
C LYS A 122 0.43 10.51 -25.24
N GLN A 123 -0.59 10.49 -24.40
CA GLN A 123 -0.87 9.39 -23.46
C GLN A 123 -2.31 9.45 -22.90
N GLN A 124 -3.27 9.96 -23.69
CA GLN A 124 -4.72 9.82 -23.42
C GLN A 124 -5.40 8.90 -24.46
N SER A 125 -4.60 8.17 -25.24
CA SER A 125 -5.06 7.26 -26.29
C SER A 125 -3.99 6.19 -26.53
N ILE A 126 -3.79 5.31 -25.55
CA ILE A 126 -3.27 3.95 -25.76
C ILE A 126 -4.10 3.06 -24.85
N GLU A 127 -5.06 2.39 -25.49
CA GLU A 127 -5.73 1.12 -25.15
C GLU A 127 -6.40 0.93 -23.78
#